data_AF-A0A507QM91-F1
#
_entry.id   AF-A0A507QM91-F1
#
_cell.length_a   1.000
_cell.length_b   1.000
_cell.length_c   1.000
_cell.angle_alpha   90.00
_cell.angle_beta   90.00
_cell.angle_gamma   90.00
#
_symmetry.space_group_name_H-M   'P 1'
#
loop_
_entity.id
_entity.type
_entity.pdbx_description
1 polymer ?
#
loop_
_entity_poly.entity_id
_entity_poly.type
_entity_poly.pdbx_seq_one_letter_code
_entity_poly.pdbx_strand_id
1 'polypeptide(L)'
;MLEFSNYAHVEVNRRGTNAAKKYEYEYWSTKYQWRREMRKEGDLREASYHLVNLKTGKTVAHLVPDILTPLEAVEEASKGGWIPPSSMWINDSFVYDKMPDIADVIVATGLAVLVDDCIHRRWHSKGRSQRAPVAKSIELMGPKKLFQRRWSS
;
A
#
# COMPACT_ATOMS: atom_id res chain seq x y z
N MET A 1 11.16 -14.36 -10.51
CA MET A 1 11.58 -14.05 -11.90
C MET A 1 10.30 -14.04 -12.73
N LEU A 2 10.02 -12.93 -13.41
CA LEU A 2 8.85 -12.76 -14.29
C LEU A 2 9.36 -12.85 -15.73
N GLU A 3 8.93 -13.88 -16.47
CA GLU A 3 9.25 -14.05 -17.88
C GLU A 3 8.01 -13.71 -18.71
N PHE A 4 8.15 -12.79 -19.66
CA PHE A 4 7.15 -12.51 -20.68
C PHE A 4 7.53 -13.27 -21.94
N SER A 5 6.54 -13.73 -22.71
CA SER A 5 6.67 -14.66 -23.85
C SER A 5 7.53 -14.17 -25.02
N ASN A 6 8.23 -13.04 -24.88
CA ASN A 6 9.21 -12.53 -25.82
C ASN A 6 10.41 -11.90 -25.06
N TYR A 7 11.26 -12.73 -24.44
CA TYR A 7 12.65 -12.48 -24.01
C TYR A 7 13.03 -11.16 -23.29
N ALA A 8 12.08 -10.33 -22.87
CA ALA A 8 12.38 -9.08 -22.19
C ALA A 8 12.51 -9.36 -20.69
N HIS A 9 13.77 -9.44 -20.24
CA HIS A 9 14.07 -9.43 -18.81
C HIS A 9 13.82 -8.02 -18.25
N VAL A 10 12.94 -7.90 -17.26
CA VAL A 10 12.66 -6.63 -16.57
C VAL A 10 13.21 -6.68 -15.16
N GLU A 11 14.25 -5.89 -14.90
CA GLU A 11 14.81 -5.72 -13.57
C GLU A 11 14.09 -4.63 -12.78
N VAL A 12 13.55 -5.00 -11.62
CA VAL A 12 12.92 -4.05 -10.69
C VAL A 12 13.87 -3.76 -9.54
N ASN A 13 14.39 -2.53 -9.51
CA ASN A 13 15.36 -2.07 -8.54
C ASN A 13 14.68 -1.28 -7.43
N ARG A 14 14.76 -1.77 -6.19
CA ARG A 14 14.30 -1.03 -5.01
C ARG A 14 15.35 0.01 -4.59
N ARG A 15 14.94 1.27 -4.47
CA ARG A 15 15.80 2.41 -4.09
C ARG A 15 15.16 3.26 -2.98
N GLY A 16 16.00 3.90 -2.17
CA GLY A 16 15.61 4.82 -1.10
C GLY A 16 15.51 4.20 0.31
N THR A 17 15.59 5.04 1.34
CA THR A 17 15.50 4.65 2.76
C THR A 17 14.16 5.06 3.38
N ASN A 18 13.66 4.25 4.32
CA ASN A 18 12.49 4.47 5.18
C ASN A 18 11.17 4.90 4.49
N ALA A 19 11.00 6.18 4.16
CA ALA A 19 9.74 6.81 3.76
C ALA A 19 9.65 7.19 2.27
N ALA A 20 10.78 7.29 1.56
CA ALA A 20 10.83 7.64 0.14
C ALA A 20 11.17 6.41 -0.74
N LYS A 21 10.58 5.26 -0.40
CA LYS A 21 10.83 4.01 -1.12
C LYS A 21 10.27 4.10 -2.53
N LYS A 22 11.14 3.84 -3.48
CA LYS A 22 10.88 3.90 -4.92
C LYS A 22 11.33 2.59 -5.52
N TYR A 23 10.59 2.09 -6.48
CA TYR A 23 10.98 0.93 -7.26
C TYR A 23 11.06 1.36 -8.71
N GLU A 24 12.22 1.15 -9.32
CA GLU A 24 12.53 1.63 -10.65
C GLU A 24 12.72 0.44 -11.58
N TYR A 25 12.18 0.53 -12.77
CA TYR A 25 12.43 -0.43 -13.84
C TYR A 25 12.48 0.29 -15.18
N GLU A 26 13.03 -0.38 -16.18
CA GLU A 26 13.10 0.13 -17.54
C GLU A 26 12.48 -0.89 -18.49
N TYR A 27 11.68 -0.40 -19.43
CA TYR A 27 11.05 -1.22 -20.47
C TYR A 27 10.96 -0.41 -21.76
N TRP A 28 11.42 -0.98 -22.89
CA TRP A 28 11.54 -0.30 -24.20
C TRP A 28 12.14 1.12 -24.11
N SER A 29 13.29 1.25 -23.43
CA SER A 29 14.00 2.52 -23.23
C SER A 29 13.21 3.61 -22.48
N THR A 30 12.10 3.23 -21.84
CA THR A 30 11.31 4.11 -20.97
C THR A 30 11.50 3.68 -19.53
N LYS A 31 11.96 4.63 -18.71
CA LYS A 31 12.13 4.41 -17.28
C LYS A 31 10.85 4.71 -16.53
N TYR A 32 10.48 3.80 -15.65
CA TYR A 32 9.30 3.89 -14.82
C TYR A 32 9.68 3.82 -13.34
N GLN A 33 8.85 4.41 -12.51
CA GLN A 33 9.05 4.43 -11.07
C GLN A 33 7.74 4.22 -10.32
N TRP A 34 7.61 3.10 -9.63
CA TRP A 34 6.60 2.91 -8.60
C TRP A 34 7.02 3.68 -7.35
N ARG A 35 6.12 4.53 -6.86
CA ARG A 35 6.30 5.33 -5.66
C ARG A 35 5.23 4.94 -4.66
N ARG A 36 5.64 4.76 -3.41
CA ARG A 36 4.72 4.53 -2.31
C ARG A 36 4.37 5.85 -1.63
N GLU A 37 3.09 6.12 -1.48
CA GLU A 37 2.54 7.19 -0.66
C GLU A 37 1.89 6.57 0.58
N MET A 38 2.08 7.19 1.74
CA MET A 38 1.36 6.81 2.96
C MET A 38 0.49 7.97 3.39
N ARG A 39 -0.81 7.72 3.50
CA ARG A 39 -1.75 8.64 4.13
C ARG A 39 -2.08 8.13 5.52
N LYS A 40 -2.11 9.06 6.47
CA LYS A 40 -2.53 8.78 7.84
C LYS A 40 -3.82 9.55 8.08
N GLU A 41 -4.93 8.82 8.15
CA GLU A 41 -6.24 9.37 8.51
C GLU A 41 -6.65 8.77 9.84
N GLY A 42 -6.51 9.55 10.92
CA GLY A 42 -6.69 9.05 12.29
C GLY A 42 -5.73 7.90 12.63
N ASP A 43 -6.30 6.75 12.97
CA ASP A 43 -5.55 5.51 13.27
C ASP A 43 -5.33 4.61 12.05
N LEU A 44 -6.00 4.88 10.92
CA LEU A 44 -5.76 4.16 9.69
C LEU A 44 -4.52 4.67 8.98
N ARG A 45 -3.68 3.72 8.53
CA ARG A 45 -2.57 3.98 7.61
C ARG A 45 -2.91 3.37 6.26
N GLU A 46 -3.24 4.23 5.32
CA GLU A 46 -3.48 3.82 3.94
C GLU A 46 -2.17 3.94 3.16
N ALA A 47 -1.76 2.84 2.53
CA ALA A 47 -0.65 2.86 1.59
C ALA A 47 -1.25 2.88 0.18
N SER A 48 -0.75 3.75 -0.69
CA SER A 48 -1.07 3.72 -2.12
C SER A 48 0.21 3.75 -2.92
N TYR A 49 0.15 3.19 -4.12
CA TYR A 49 1.29 3.12 -5.03
C TYR A 49 0.89 3.76 -6.35
N HIS A 50 1.80 4.56 -6.90
CA HIS A 50 1.61 5.20 -8.19
C HIS A 50 2.83 4.96 -9.08
N LEU A 51 2.55 4.58 -10.32
CA LEU A 51 3.57 4.37 -11.34
C LEU A 51 3.76 5.65 -12.13
N VAL A 52 4.98 6.17 -12.17
CA VAL A 52 5.34 7.38 -12.91
C VAL A 52 6.23 7.01 -14.10
N ASN A 53 5.87 7.50 -15.28
CA ASN A 53 6.76 7.51 -16.44
C ASN A 53 7.79 8.63 -16.26
N LEU A 54 9.07 8.31 -16.12
CA LEU A 54 10.11 9.30 -15.82
C LEU A 54 10.46 10.20 -17.01
N LYS A 55 10.13 9.80 -18.23
CA LYS A 55 10.32 10.63 -19.43
C LYS A 55 9.29 11.75 -19.52
N THR A 56 8.03 11.46 -19.18
CA THR A 56 6.92 12.42 -19.29
C THR A 56 6.50 13.05 -17.97
N GLY A 57 6.94 12.48 -16.84
CA GLY A 57 6.51 12.86 -15.50
C GLY A 57 5.07 12.46 -15.15
N LYS A 58 4.34 11.79 -16.06
CA LYS A 58 2.94 11.44 -15.87
C LYS A 58 2.78 10.17 -15.02
N THR A 59 1.76 10.17 -14.16
CA THR A 59 1.30 8.95 -13.49
C THR A 59 0.50 8.10 -14.46
N VAL A 60 0.96 6.88 -14.70
CA VAL A 60 0.36 5.97 -15.69
C VAL A 60 -0.49 4.88 -15.04
N ALA A 61 -0.25 4.51 -13.78
CA ALA A 61 -1.05 3.51 -13.07
C ALA A 61 -1.10 3.76 -11.56
N HIS A 62 -2.12 3.21 -10.93
CA HIS A 62 -2.30 3.19 -9.49
C HIS A 62 -2.52 1.77 -8.99
N LEU A 63 -2.03 1.50 -7.79
CA LEU A 63 -2.26 0.29 -7.04
C LEU A 63 -2.61 0.67 -5.61
N VAL A 64 -3.79 0.27 -5.15
CA VAL A 64 -4.34 0.61 -3.85
C VAL A 64 -4.75 -0.68 -3.14
N PRO A 65 -4.02 -1.08 -2.10
CA PRO A 65 -4.48 -2.06 -1.12
C PRO A 65 -5.81 -1.66 -0.48
N ASP A 66 -6.71 -2.62 -0.36
CA ASP A 66 -7.99 -2.43 0.29
C ASP A 66 -7.79 -2.22 1.79
N ILE A 67 -8.61 -1.32 2.34
CA ILE A 67 -8.66 -1.05 3.76
C ILE A 67 -9.51 -2.14 4.42
N LEU A 68 -8.85 -3.01 5.17
CA LEU A 68 -9.52 -4.00 6.01
C LEU A 68 -9.83 -3.42 7.38
N THR A 69 -11.03 -3.67 7.88
CA THR A 69 -11.36 -3.46 9.29
C THR A 69 -10.49 -4.35 10.18
N PRO A 70 -10.32 -4.00 11.47
CA PRO A 70 -9.51 -4.82 12.38
C PRO A 70 -9.97 -6.28 12.47
N LEU A 71 -11.28 -6.53 12.35
CA LEU A 71 -11.85 -7.87 12.37
C LEU A 71 -11.49 -8.64 11.10
N GLU A 72 -11.70 -8.06 9.92
CA GLU A 72 -11.34 -8.66 8.62
C GLU A 72 -9.84 -8.95 8.53
N ALA A 73 -9.00 -8.05 9.06
CA ALA A 73 -7.56 -8.27 9.10
C ALA A 73 -7.15 -9.48 9.95
N VAL A 74 -7.85 -9.73 11.07
CA VAL A 74 -7.62 -10.91 11.93
C VAL A 74 -8.10 -12.18 11.23
N GLU A 75 -9.27 -12.12 10.57
CA GLU A 75 -9.80 -13.25 9.81
C GLU A 75 -8.88 -13.63 8.65
N GLU A 76 -8.44 -12.67 7.84
CA GLU A 76 -7.50 -12.90 6.74
C GLU A 76 -6.17 -13.44 7.23
N ALA A 77 -5.64 -12.90 8.34
CA ALA A 77 -4.42 -13.43 8.96
C ALA A 77 -4.58 -14.87 9.45
N SER A 78 -5.76 -15.25 9.96
CA SER A 78 -6.05 -16.62 10.41
C SER A 78 -6.07 -17.63 9.25
N LYS A 79 -6.44 -17.18 8.04
CA LYS A 79 -6.36 -17.95 6.79
C LYS A 79 -4.94 -17.98 6.20
N GLY A 80 -3.97 -17.34 6.86
CA GLY A 80 -2.61 -17.18 6.36
C GLY A 80 -2.42 -16.03 5.37
N GLY A 81 -3.46 -15.20 5.15
CA GLY A 81 -3.41 -14.01 4.32
C GLY A 81 -2.47 -12.96 4.89
N TRP A 82 -1.58 -12.44 4.05
CA TRP A 82 -0.58 -11.45 4.46
C TRP A 82 -0.27 -10.37 3.43
N ILE A 83 -0.78 -10.55 2.22
CA ILE A 83 -0.87 -9.52 1.20
C ILE A 83 -2.34 -9.08 1.20
N PRO A 84 -2.65 -7.80 1.39
CA PRO A 84 -4.03 -7.34 1.38
C PRO A 84 -4.62 -7.50 -0.03
N PRO A 85 -5.94 -7.76 -0.13
CA PRO A 85 -6.67 -7.52 -1.37
C PRO A 85 -6.33 -6.12 -1.91
N SER A 86 -6.18 -5.99 -3.23
CA SER A 86 -5.68 -4.74 -3.81
C SER A 86 -6.30 -4.51 -5.18
N SER A 87 -6.65 -3.26 -5.45
CA SER A 87 -7.16 -2.80 -6.73
C SER A 87 -6.05 -2.10 -7.52
N MET A 88 -5.94 -2.42 -8.82
CA MET A 88 -4.99 -1.77 -9.72
C MET A 88 -5.72 -1.28 -10.98
N TRP A 89 -5.34 -0.10 -11.47
CA TRP A 89 -5.82 0.42 -12.74
C TRP A 89 -4.75 1.26 -13.44
N ILE A 90 -4.74 1.22 -14.77
CA ILE A 90 -3.86 2.03 -15.61
C ILE A 90 -4.71 3.20 -16.14
N ASN A 91 -4.24 4.42 -15.93
CA ASN A 91 -4.94 5.66 -16.31
C ASN A 91 -4.62 6.11 -17.75
N ASP A 92 -3.53 5.61 -18.32
CA ASP A 92 -3.05 6.04 -19.63
C ASP A 92 -3.67 5.18 -20.73
N SER A 93 -4.64 5.74 -21.46
CA SER A 93 -5.33 5.03 -22.56
C SER A 93 -4.36 4.58 -23.66
N PHE A 94 -3.24 5.28 -23.84
CA PHE A 94 -2.21 4.91 -24.82
C PHE A 94 -1.59 3.54 -24.53
N VAL A 95 -1.50 3.15 -23.25
CA VAL A 95 -0.93 1.86 -22.84
C VAL A 95 -1.79 0.71 -23.37
N TYR A 96 -3.12 0.83 -23.26
CA TYR A 96 -4.04 -0.20 -23.72
C TYR A 96 -4.15 -0.24 -25.26
N ASP A 97 -4.15 0.93 -25.91
CA ASP A 97 -4.44 1.02 -27.34
C ASP A 97 -3.25 0.62 -28.23
N LYS A 98 -2.01 0.87 -27.77
CA LYS A 98 -0.83 0.74 -28.64
C LYS A 98 0.16 -0.35 -28.24
N MET A 99 0.15 -0.79 -26.98
CA MET A 99 1.19 -1.69 -26.47
C MET A 99 0.65 -2.56 -25.32
N PRO A 100 -0.14 -3.61 -25.62
CA PRO A 100 -0.72 -4.49 -24.60
C PRO A 100 0.35 -5.12 -23.70
N ASP A 101 1.53 -5.44 -24.23
CA ASP A 101 2.66 -5.98 -23.47
C ASP A 101 3.12 -5.04 -22.33
N ILE A 102 2.95 -3.72 -22.48
CA ILE A 102 3.24 -2.76 -21.41
C ILE A 102 2.27 -2.93 -20.25
N ALA A 103 0.99 -3.21 -20.50
CA ALA A 103 0.01 -3.42 -19.44
C ALA A 103 0.40 -4.62 -18.57
N ASP A 104 0.82 -5.72 -19.19
CA ASP A 104 1.29 -6.92 -18.47
C ASP A 104 2.50 -6.62 -17.59
N VAL A 105 3.48 -5.86 -18.12
CA VAL A 105 4.66 -5.42 -17.36
C VAL A 105 4.28 -4.50 -16.20
N ILE A 106 3.33 -3.58 -16.39
CA ILE A 106 2.83 -2.71 -15.31
C ILE A 106 2.20 -3.54 -14.19
N VAL A 107 1.33 -4.49 -14.54
CA VAL A 107 0.66 -5.35 -13.55
C VAL A 107 1.68 -6.20 -12.80
N ALA A 108 2.56 -6.88 -13.52
CA ALA A 108 3.60 -7.73 -12.94
C ALA A 108 4.54 -6.97 -12.00
N THR A 109 5.04 -5.81 -12.43
CA THR A 109 5.93 -4.98 -11.61
C THR A 109 5.20 -4.40 -10.40
N GLY A 110 3.94 -4.00 -10.55
CA GLY A 110 3.11 -3.52 -9.43
C GLY A 110 2.88 -4.61 -8.38
N LEU A 111 2.58 -5.84 -8.79
CA LEU A 111 2.48 -6.98 -7.88
C LEU A 111 3.81 -7.27 -7.17
N ALA A 112 4.94 -7.27 -7.89
CA ALA A 112 6.25 -7.46 -7.28
C ALA A 112 6.57 -6.40 -6.22
N VAL A 113 6.24 -5.14 -6.49
CA VAL A 113 6.41 -4.02 -5.56
C VAL A 113 5.55 -4.19 -4.31
N LEU A 114 4.28 -4.55 -4.46
CA LEU A 114 3.38 -4.78 -3.34
C LEU A 114 3.87 -5.93 -2.46
N VAL A 115 4.21 -7.07 -3.07
CA VAL A 115 4.69 -8.26 -2.37
C VAL A 115 5.97 -7.96 -1.61
N ASP A 116 6.96 -7.32 -2.24
CA ASP A 116 8.22 -6.94 -1.57
C ASP A 116 7.98 -5.98 -0.40
N ASP A 117 7.10 -4.99 -0.55
CA ASP A 117 6.79 -4.07 0.53
C ASP A 117 6.04 -4.76 1.68
N CYS A 118 5.17 -5.74 1.39
CA CYS A 118 4.52 -6.59 2.40
C CYS A 118 5.53 -7.48 3.13
N ILE A 119 6.46 -8.13 2.41
CA ILE A 119 7.54 -8.94 3.02
C ILE A 119 8.35 -8.06 3.97
N HIS A 120 8.76 -6.89 3.50
CA HIS A 120 9.57 -5.98 4.29
C HIS A 120 8.83 -5.47 5.54
N ARG A 121 7.54 -5.12 5.39
CA ARG A 121 6.69 -4.69 6.51
C ARG A 121 6.41 -5.80 7.52
N ARG A 122 6.40 -7.07 7.12
CA ARG A 122 6.12 -8.18 8.03
C ARG A 122 7.35 -8.68 8.78
N TRP A 123 8.48 -8.83 8.09
CA TRP A 123 9.67 -9.47 8.67
C TRP A 123 10.79 -8.52 9.07
N HIS A 124 10.90 -7.34 8.45
CA HIS A 124 11.99 -6.40 8.67
C HIS A 124 11.60 -5.15 9.50
N SER A 125 10.34 -5.03 9.90
CA SER A 125 9.82 -3.95 10.74
C SER A 125 10.03 -4.17 12.25
N LYS A 126 10.78 -5.20 12.67
CA LYS A 126 11.03 -5.59 14.07
C LYS A 126 11.58 -4.48 15.00
N GLY A 127 11.91 -3.29 14.49
CA GLY A 127 12.25 -2.12 15.31
C GLY A 127 11.05 -1.24 15.74
N ARG A 128 9.83 -1.49 15.26
CA ARG A 128 8.65 -0.69 15.61
C ARG A 128 7.50 -1.60 16.02
N SER A 129 7.61 -2.10 17.24
CA SER A 129 6.52 -2.68 18.00
C SER A 129 5.30 -1.74 17.95
N GLN A 130 4.38 -1.97 17.01
CA GLN A 130 3.02 -1.47 17.14
C GLN A 130 2.29 -2.40 18.10
N ARG A 131 2.64 -2.29 19.39
CA ARG A 131 1.66 -2.54 20.44
C ARG A 131 0.58 -1.48 20.24
N ALA A 132 -0.50 -1.82 19.55
CA ALA A 132 -1.74 -1.11 19.77
C ALA A 132 -2.07 -1.24 21.27
N PRO A 133 -2.30 -0.15 22.02
CA PRO A 133 -2.77 -0.27 23.39
C PRO A 133 -4.28 -0.53 23.33
N VAL A 134 -4.67 -1.75 22.97
CA VAL A 134 -6.04 -2.25 23.23
C VAL A 134 -6.10 -2.65 24.71
N ALA A 135 -5.91 -1.68 25.61
CA ALA A 135 -6.06 -1.84 27.06
C ALA A 135 -6.06 -0.51 27.85
N LYS A 136 -6.37 0.65 27.25
CA LYS A 136 -6.51 1.91 28.02
C LYS A 136 -7.74 2.76 27.74
N SER A 137 -8.72 2.22 27.00
CA SER A 137 -9.97 2.94 26.71
C SER A 137 -11.18 2.42 27.51
N ILE A 138 -10.99 1.49 28.45
CA ILE A 138 -12.06 0.91 29.28
C ILE A 138 -12.02 1.37 30.75
N GLU A 139 -10.96 2.06 31.20
CA GLU A 139 -10.88 2.59 32.58
C GLU A 139 -11.24 4.09 32.69
N LEU A 140 -12.11 4.60 31.81
CA LEU A 140 -12.74 5.91 31.99
C LEU A 140 -14.27 5.80 32.07
N MET A 141 -14.79 4.74 32.69
CA MET A 141 -16.16 4.71 33.21
C MET A 141 -16.18 4.03 34.58
N GLY A 142 -15.86 4.81 35.61
CA GLY A 142 -16.18 4.49 36.99
C GLY A 142 -17.59 4.99 37.35
N PRO A 143 -18.39 4.25 38.12
CA PRO A 143 -19.84 4.43 38.19
C PRO A 143 -20.32 5.44 39.25
N LYS A 144 -21.34 6.23 38.87
CA LYS A 144 -22.39 6.87 39.69
C LYS A 144 -21.99 7.88 40.79
N LYS A 145 -22.53 9.10 40.65
CA LYS A 145 -23.17 9.98 41.66
C LYS A 145 -23.73 11.19 40.90
N LEU A 146 -24.96 11.18 40.38
CA LEU A 146 -26.26 11.41 41.04
C LEU A 146 -26.31 12.65 41.98
N PHE A 147 -27.27 13.52 41.65
CA PHE A 147 -27.91 14.63 42.39
C PHE A 147 -27.41 16.09 42.23
N GLN A 148 -28.13 16.80 41.34
CA GLN A 148 -29.07 17.90 41.65
C GLN A 148 -28.58 19.15 42.40
N ARG A 149 -28.79 20.33 41.77
CA ARG A 149 -29.63 21.49 42.19
C ARG A 149 -29.27 22.69 41.29
N ARG A 150 -30.17 23.12 40.39
CA ARG A 150 -31.25 24.14 40.53
C ARG A 150 -30.70 25.58 40.41
N TRP A 151 -31.11 26.23 39.32
CA TRP A 151 -31.37 27.66 39.04
C TRP A 151 -30.96 28.73 40.07
N SER A 152 -30.38 29.83 39.60
CA SER A 152 -30.98 31.18 39.65
C SER A 152 -30.10 32.25 39.00
N SER A 153 -30.76 33.03 38.12
CA SER A 153 -30.55 34.42 37.65
C SER A 153 -29.17 34.92 37.23
#